data_AF-A0A372NNL9-F1
#
_entry.id   AF-A0A372NNL9-F1
#
_cell.length_a   1.000
_cell.length_b   1.000
_cell.length_c   1.000
_cell.angle_alpha   90.00
_cell.angle_beta   90.00
_cell.angle_gamma   90.00
#
_symmetry.space_group_name_H-M   'P 1'
#
loop_
_entity.id
_entity.type
_entity.pdbx_description
1 polymer ?
#
loop_
_entity_poly.entity_id
_entity_poly.type
_entity_poly.pdbx_seq_one_letter_code
_entity_poly.pdbx_strand_id
1 'polypeptide(L)'
;MGTLQHIQHQIAALNDLIKINNDRIAGYQKALEGTQDTGLKTVFEGYIDQSRGYVNELNDHIHVLGGSPTEGTTLSGKFYHAWMDVKSAFSKKDNHSVLADCEYGEDVAKNAYRKALDDKELIWEDDKVVNLLNTHISGLKIAHDAIKALRDSSKQEA
;
A
#
# COMPACT_ATOMS: atom_id res chain seq x y z
N MET A 1 -20.25 -11.85 -23.17
CA MET A 1 -20.18 -12.21 -21.73
C MET A 1 -18.81 -11.94 -21.10
N GLY A 2 -17.70 -11.84 -21.87
CA GLY A 2 -16.34 -11.65 -21.31
C GLY A 2 -15.99 -10.26 -20.75
N THR A 3 -16.47 -9.16 -21.36
CA THR A 3 -16.10 -7.79 -20.94
C THR A 3 -16.61 -7.42 -19.55
N LEU A 4 -17.82 -7.86 -19.18
CA LEU A 4 -18.38 -7.63 -17.84
C LEU A 4 -17.60 -8.37 -16.76
N GLN A 5 -17.17 -9.61 -17.05
CA GLN A 5 -16.37 -10.40 -16.12
C GLN A 5 -14.98 -9.79 -15.91
N HIS A 6 -14.36 -9.30 -16.97
CA HIS A 6 -13.10 -8.56 -16.93
C HIS A 6 -13.18 -7.32 -16.04
N ILE A 7 -14.19 -6.46 -16.25
CA ILE A 7 -14.38 -5.24 -15.46
C ILE A 7 -14.58 -5.55 -13.97
N GLN A 8 -15.34 -6.61 -13.64
CA GLN A 8 -15.54 -7.02 -12.24
C GLN A 8 -14.25 -7.52 -11.59
N HIS A 9 -13.42 -8.28 -12.32
CA HIS A 9 -12.10 -8.69 -11.84
C HIS A 9 -11.19 -7.48 -11.62
N GLN A 10 -11.21 -6.54 -12.55
CA GLN A 10 -10.44 -5.31 -12.48
C GLN A 10 -10.81 -4.49 -11.23
N ILE A 11 -12.10 -4.25 -11.03
CA ILE A 11 -12.62 -3.56 -9.84
C ILE A 11 -12.23 -4.29 -8.56
N ALA A 12 -12.29 -5.62 -8.52
CA ALA A 12 -11.92 -6.41 -7.34
C ALA A 12 -10.43 -6.24 -7.00
N ALA A 13 -9.54 -6.34 -7.99
CA ALA A 13 -8.10 -6.16 -7.80
C ALA A 13 -7.74 -4.73 -7.36
N LEU A 14 -8.40 -3.70 -7.91
CA LEU A 14 -8.18 -2.31 -7.48
C LEU A 14 -8.66 -2.07 -6.05
N ASN A 15 -9.77 -2.68 -5.64
CA ASN A 15 -10.24 -2.64 -4.25
C ASN A 15 -9.25 -3.33 -3.28
N ASP A 16 -8.60 -4.41 -3.70
CA ASP A 16 -7.54 -5.04 -2.90
C ASP A 16 -6.35 -4.09 -2.72
N LEU A 17 -5.95 -3.34 -3.76
CA LEU A 17 -4.89 -2.33 -3.65
C LEU A 17 -5.30 -1.13 -2.78
N ILE A 18 -6.56 -0.71 -2.80
CA ILE A 18 -7.07 0.32 -1.87
C ILE A 18 -6.89 -0.14 -0.43
N LYS A 19 -7.23 -1.40 -0.12
CA LYS A 19 -7.05 -1.97 1.22
C LYS A 19 -5.58 -1.93 1.63
N ILE A 20 -4.67 -2.36 0.76
CA ILE A 20 -3.23 -2.29 0.99
C ILE A 20 -2.74 -0.86 1.31
N ASN A 21 -3.31 0.17 0.69
CA ASN A 21 -2.96 1.55 1.00
C ASN A 21 -3.59 2.05 2.31
N ASN A 22 -4.83 1.68 2.62
CA ASN A 22 -5.45 1.98 3.92
C ASN A 22 -4.70 1.33 5.08
N ASP A 23 -4.20 0.15 4.82
CA ASP A 23 -3.34 -0.62 5.68
C ASP A 23 -1.99 0.09 5.89
N ARG A 24 -1.32 0.49 4.79
CA ARG A 24 -0.14 1.34 4.84
C ARG A 24 -0.35 2.61 5.67
N ILE A 25 -1.50 3.29 5.52
CA ILE A 25 -1.89 4.45 6.34
C ILE A 25 -1.93 4.09 7.83
N ALA A 26 -2.64 3.03 8.19
CA ALA A 26 -2.77 2.60 9.59
C ALA A 26 -1.41 2.22 10.20
N GLY A 27 -0.54 1.58 9.42
CA GLY A 27 0.84 1.26 9.83
C GLY A 27 1.64 2.51 10.19
N TYR A 28 1.63 3.52 9.31
CA TYR A 28 2.32 4.78 9.57
C TYR A 28 1.69 5.61 10.69
N GLN A 29 0.37 5.59 10.85
CA GLN A 29 -0.30 6.21 12.00
C GLN A 29 0.15 5.60 13.31
N LYS A 30 0.27 4.27 13.38
CA LYS A 30 0.80 3.58 14.55
C LYS A 30 2.30 3.90 14.78
N ALA A 31 3.07 4.01 13.71
CA ALA A 31 4.47 4.43 13.78
C ALA A 31 4.64 5.86 14.33
N LEU A 32 3.74 6.79 13.97
CA LEU A 32 3.69 8.15 14.50
C LEU A 32 3.47 8.19 16.02
N GLU A 33 2.58 7.33 16.53
CA GLU A 33 2.34 7.19 17.97
C GLU A 33 3.57 6.62 18.71
N GLY A 34 4.38 5.82 18.00
CA GLY A 34 5.53 5.11 18.54
C GLY A 34 6.83 5.92 18.61
N THR A 35 6.91 7.09 17.98
CA THR A 35 8.15 7.89 17.92
C THR A 35 7.99 9.31 18.45
N GLN A 36 9.07 9.86 19.01
CA GLN A 36 9.16 11.28 19.38
C GLN A 36 10.04 12.09 18.44
N ASP A 37 10.70 11.42 17.49
CA ASP A 37 11.56 12.06 16.50
C ASP A 37 10.71 12.86 15.50
N THR A 38 10.94 14.17 15.42
CA THR A 38 10.17 15.07 14.54
C THR A 38 10.45 14.83 13.07
N GLY A 39 11.66 14.41 12.70
CA GLY A 39 12.02 14.05 11.34
C GLY A 39 11.30 12.79 10.88
N LEU A 40 11.27 11.75 11.70
CA LEU A 40 10.50 10.54 11.41
C LEU A 40 9.00 10.82 11.31
N LYS A 41 8.47 11.71 12.17
CA LYS A 41 7.06 12.11 12.08
C LYS A 41 6.72 12.73 10.72
N THR A 42 7.54 13.68 10.24
CA THR A 42 7.34 14.29 8.93
C THR A 42 7.40 13.26 7.79
N VAL A 43 8.32 12.30 7.87
CA VAL A 43 8.43 11.22 6.87
C VAL A 43 7.17 10.35 6.86
N PHE A 44 6.70 9.90 8.02
CA PHE A 44 5.51 9.04 8.13
C PHE A 44 4.24 9.77 7.69
N GLU A 45 4.07 11.05 8.06
CA GLU A 45 2.97 11.89 7.56
C GLU A 45 2.97 12.00 6.02
N GLY A 46 4.15 12.20 5.42
CA GLY A 46 4.29 12.23 3.97
C GLY A 46 3.84 10.92 3.29
N TYR A 47 4.15 9.76 3.88
CA TYR A 47 3.70 8.47 3.35
C TYR A 47 2.23 8.15 3.61
N ILE A 48 1.65 8.68 4.70
CA ILE A 48 0.19 8.65 4.90
C ILE A 48 -0.49 9.41 3.76
N ASP A 49 -0.04 10.63 3.45
CA ASP A 49 -0.66 11.46 2.43
C ASP A 49 -0.45 10.89 1.02
N GLN A 50 0.73 10.33 0.73
CA GLN A 50 0.97 9.58 -0.51
C GLN A 50 -0.02 8.41 -0.65
N SER A 51 -0.24 7.64 0.42
CA SER A 51 -1.17 6.51 0.41
C SER A 51 -2.61 6.95 0.18
N ARG A 52 -3.03 8.08 0.78
CA ARG A 52 -4.35 8.68 0.53
C ARG A 52 -4.50 9.10 -0.92
N GLY A 53 -3.46 9.69 -1.52
CA GLY A 53 -3.41 9.98 -2.95
C GLY A 53 -3.67 8.73 -3.79
N TYR A 54 -2.96 7.64 -3.50
CA TYR A 54 -3.15 6.37 -4.20
C TYR A 54 -4.55 5.78 -4.04
N VAL A 55 -5.15 5.86 -2.84
CA VAL A 55 -6.53 5.43 -2.62
C VAL A 55 -7.50 6.24 -3.50
N ASN A 56 -7.32 7.56 -3.57
CA ASN A 56 -8.17 8.43 -4.37
C ASN A 56 -8.06 8.11 -5.86
N GLU A 57 -6.84 7.98 -6.40
CA GLU A 57 -6.63 7.67 -7.81
C GLU A 57 -7.20 6.29 -8.20
N LEU A 58 -7.09 5.29 -7.31
CA LEU A 58 -7.70 3.97 -7.52
C LEU A 58 -9.23 4.04 -7.48
N ASN A 59 -9.80 4.81 -6.55
CA ASN A 59 -11.25 5.02 -6.45
C ASN A 59 -11.80 5.71 -7.70
N ASP A 60 -11.11 6.74 -8.18
CA ASP A 60 -11.48 7.46 -9.40
C ASP A 60 -11.50 6.51 -10.60
N HIS A 61 -10.50 5.62 -10.71
CA HIS A 61 -10.47 4.62 -11.79
C HIS A 61 -11.59 3.58 -11.66
N ILE A 62 -11.89 3.10 -10.45
CA ILE A 62 -13.04 2.21 -10.21
C ILE A 62 -14.36 2.88 -10.64
N HIS A 63 -14.52 4.17 -10.36
CA HIS A 63 -15.70 4.93 -10.78
C HIS A 63 -15.81 5.03 -12.31
N VAL A 64 -14.69 5.25 -13.01
CA VAL A 64 -14.63 5.23 -14.48
C VAL A 64 -15.05 3.87 -15.05
N LEU A 65 -14.71 2.77 -14.37
CA LEU A 65 -15.12 1.41 -14.74
C LEU A 65 -16.61 1.11 -14.45
N GLY A 66 -17.36 2.06 -13.88
CA GLY A 66 -18.77 1.91 -13.51
C GLY A 66 -18.97 1.09 -12.23
N GLY A 67 -17.91 0.89 -11.44
CA GLY A 67 -17.97 0.25 -10.13
C GLY A 67 -18.21 1.26 -9.00
N SER A 68 -18.69 0.76 -7.86
CA SER A 68 -18.67 1.51 -6.61
C SER A 68 -17.43 1.10 -5.80
N PRO A 69 -16.64 2.05 -5.29
CA PRO A 69 -15.61 1.77 -4.29
C PRO A 69 -16.20 0.95 -3.14
N THR A 70 -15.52 -0.13 -2.75
CA THR A 70 -15.98 -0.90 -1.60
C THR A 70 -15.45 -0.26 -0.32
N GLU A 71 -16.34 0.34 0.49
CA GLU A 71 -16.01 0.83 1.85
C GLU A 71 -15.83 -0.32 2.88
N GLY A 72 -16.09 -1.57 2.47
CA GLY A 72 -16.19 -2.74 3.34
C GLY A 72 -14.92 -3.59 3.48
N THR A 73 -14.78 -4.19 4.67
CA THR A 73 -13.74 -5.17 5.05
C THR A 73 -13.98 -6.58 4.53
N THR A 74 -15.12 -6.85 3.88
CA THR A 74 -15.48 -8.19 3.42
C THR A 74 -14.75 -8.53 2.11
N LEU A 75 -14.00 -9.62 2.11
CA LEU A 75 -13.05 -10.00 1.07
C LEU A 75 -13.38 -11.35 0.45
N SER A 76 -13.45 -11.35 -0.88
CA SER A 76 -13.36 -12.54 -1.73
C SER A 76 -12.13 -12.46 -2.65
N GLY A 77 -11.13 -11.63 -2.32
CA GLY A 77 -9.91 -11.42 -3.11
C GLY A 77 -8.79 -12.42 -2.78
N LYS A 78 -8.10 -12.93 -3.81
CA LYS A 78 -7.02 -13.94 -3.70
C LYS A 78 -5.68 -13.38 -3.18
N PHE A 79 -5.58 -12.07 -2.95
CA PHE A 79 -4.34 -11.41 -2.52
C PHE A 79 -4.23 -11.27 -1.00
N TYR A 80 -5.23 -11.72 -0.25
CA TYR A 80 -5.45 -11.28 1.11
C TYR A 80 -4.94 -12.25 2.18
N HIS A 81 -3.65 -12.17 2.50
CA HIS A 81 -3.13 -12.70 3.77
C HIS A 81 -1.99 -11.88 4.39
N ALA A 82 -1.32 -11.00 3.66
CA ALA A 82 -0.10 -10.34 4.16
C ALA A 82 -0.34 -9.24 5.21
N TRP A 83 -1.54 -8.64 5.27
CA TRP A 83 -1.80 -7.50 6.17
C TRP A 83 -2.04 -7.89 7.64
N MET A 84 -2.59 -9.08 7.92
CA MET A 84 -2.80 -9.50 9.31
C MET A 84 -1.49 -9.65 10.09
N ASP A 85 -0.41 -10.03 9.40
CA ASP A 85 0.92 -10.15 9.97
C ASP A 85 1.49 -8.78 10.37
N VAL A 86 1.28 -7.75 9.54
CA VAL A 86 1.72 -6.37 9.81
C VAL A 86 1.07 -5.84 11.09
N LYS A 87 -0.24 -6.08 11.31
CA LYS A 87 -0.93 -5.65 12.54
C LYS A 87 -0.36 -6.28 13.81
N SER A 88 0.19 -7.49 13.72
CA SER A 88 0.72 -8.24 14.87
C SER A 88 2.16 -7.87 15.25
N ALA A 89 2.97 -7.37 14.29
CA ALA A 89 4.40 -7.13 14.47
C ALA A 89 4.72 -5.93 15.38
N PHE A 90 3.88 -4.89 15.35
CA PHE A 90 4.07 -3.65 16.11
C PHE A 90 3.92 -3.84 17.63
N SER A 91 5.00 -4.25 18.29
CA SER A 91 5.07 -4.50 19.75
C SER A 91 6.26 -3.85 20.48
N LYS A 92 7.14 -3.10 19.78
CA LYS A 92 8.32 -2.46 20.40
C LYS A 92 8.43 -0.96 20.10
N LYS A 93 9.03 -0.22 21.04
CA LYS A 93 9.02 1.27 21.11
C LYS A 93 10.32 1.95 20.69
N ASP A 94 11.32 1.22 20.20
CA ASP A 94 12.53 1.86 19.66
C ASP A 94 12.36 2.21 18.17
N ASN A 95 13.01 3.29 17.74
CA ASN A 95 12.89 3.80 16.37
C ASN A 95 13.28 2.74 15.32
N HIS A 96 14.27 1.90 15.61
CA HIS A 96 14.71 0.85 14.69
C HIS A 96 13.62 -0.20 14.46
N SER A 97 12.97 -0.66 15.52
CA SER A 97 11.87 -1.64 15.45
C SER A 97 10.68 -1.06 14.70
N VAL A 98 10.31 0.19 14.97
CA VAL A 98 9.23 0.89 14.25
C VAL A 98 9.56 0.99 12.75
N LEU A 99 10.78 1.39 12.41
CA LEU A 99 11.23 1.48 11.02
C LEU A 99 11.30 0.11 10.32
N ALA A 100 11.68 -0.95 11.04
CA ALA A 100 11.66 -2.32 10.51
C ALA A 100 10.24 -2.81 10.20
N ASP A 101 9.26 -2.50 11.07
CA ASP A 101 7.85 -2.83 10.83
C ASP A 101 7.30 -2.04 9.63
N CYS A 102 7.68 -0.76 9.49
CA CYS A 102 7.34 0.05 8.31
C CYS A 102 7.95 -0.52 7.02
N GLU A 103 9.22 -0.91 7.02
CA GLU A 103 9.89 -1.53 5.84
C GLU A 103 9.18 -2.80 5.40
N TYR A 104 8.82 -3.66 6.37
CA TYR A 104 8.04 -4.87 6.07
C TYR A 104 6.68 -4.54 5.44
N GLY A 105 5.98 -3.52 5.96
CA GLY A 105 4.73 -3.04 5.38
C GLY A 105 4.90 -2.55 3.93
N GLU A 106 5.99 -1.83 3.63
CA GLU A 106 6.30 -1.38 2.27
C GLU A 106 6.61 -2.54 1.32
N ASP A 107 7.30 -3.58 1.78
CA ASP A 107 7.54 -4.78 0.98
C ASP A 107 6.26 -5.53 0.64
N VAL A 108 5.33 -5.63 1.60
CA VAL A 108 4.00 -6.17 1.37
C VAL A 108 3.26 -5.36 0.30
N ALA A 109 3.28 -4.03 0.42
CA ALA A 109 2.63 -3.14 -0.56
C ALA A 109 3.23 -3.30 -1.97
N LYS A 110 4.56 -3.23 -2.09
CA LYS A 110 5.27 -3.45 -3.37
C LYS A 110 4.92 -4.79 -4.00
N ASN A 111 4.86 -5.86 -3.21
CA ASN A 111 4.54 -7.19 -3.73
C ASN A 111 3.08 -7.28 -4.20
N ALA A 112 2.13 -6.64 -3.54
CA ALA A 112 0.74 -6.57 -3.98
C ALA A 112 0.63 -5.85 -5.33
N TYR A 113 1.28 -4.69 -5.48
CA TYR A 113 1.30 -3.96 -6.76
C TYR A 113 1.98 -4.73 -7.88
N ARG A 114 3.06 -5.45 -7.59
CA ARG A 114 3.72 -6.31 -8.58
C ARG A 114 2.78 -7.42 -9.05
N LYS A 115 2.10 -8.10 -8.12
CA LYS A 115 1.13 -9.14 -8.48
C LYS A 115 -0.04 -8.60 -9.29
N ALA A 116 -0.49 -7.38 -9.00
CA ALA A 116 -1.50 -6.68 -9.79
C ALA A 116 -1.00 -6.43 -11.23
N LEU A 117 0.23 -5.93 -11.39
CA LEU A 117 0.84 -5.73 -12.71
C LEU A 117 1.09 -7.04 -13.49
N ASP A 118 1.28 -8.16 -12.79
CA ASP A 118 1.42 -9.50 -13.39
C ASP A 118 0.06 -10.13 -13.76
N ASP A 119 -1.05 -9.56 -13.27
CA ASP A 119 -2.40 -10.06 -13.52
C ASP A 119 -2.91 -9.58 -14.89
N LYS A 120 -2.83 -10.48 -15.88
CA LYS A 120 -3.26 -10.21 -17.26
C LYS A 120 -4.73 -9.82 -17.36
N GLU A 121 -5.60 -10.32 -16.48
CA GLU A 121 -7.01 -9.96 -16.44
C GLU A 121 -7.24 -8.61 -15.75
N LEU A 122 -6.29 -8.09 -14.96
CA LEU A 122 -6.37 -6.72 -14.46
C LEU A 122 -5.96 -5.69 -15.52
N ILE A 123 -4.90 -5.99 -16.26
CA ILE A 123 -4.26 -5.03 -17.18
C ILE A 123 -4.77 -5.11 -18.63
N TRP A 124 -5.68 -6.04 -18.92
CA TRP A 124 -6.13 -6.26 -20.30
C TRP A 124 -6.84 -5.02 -20.86
N GLU A 125 -6.27 -4.48 -21.95
CA GLU A 125 -6.77 -3.34 -22.72
C GLU A 125 -7.00 -2.04 -21.93
N ASP A 126 -6.33 -1.86 -20.78
CA ASP A 126 -6.42 -0.64 -19.96
C ASP A 126 -5.04 -0.05 -19.66
N ASP A 127 -4.48 0.69 -20.62
CA ASP A 127 -3.18 1.36 -20.43
C ASP A 127 -3.19 2.37 -19.28
N LYS A 128 -4.37 2.91 -18.92
CA LYS A 128 -4.50 3.84 -17.80
C LYS A 128 -4.24 3.13 -16.48
N VAL A 129 -4.84 1.95 -16.27
CA VAL A 129 -4.59 1.16 -15.06
C VAL A 129 -3.12 0.76 -14.98
N VAL A 130 -2.50 0.36 -16.09
CA VAL A 130 -1.08 -0.02 -16.11
C VAL A 130 -0.18 1.15 -15.70
N ASN A 131 -0.41 2.33 -16.27
CA ASN A 131 0.38 3.52 -15.94
C ASN A 131 0.18 3.97 -14.49
N LEU A 132 -1.06 3.90 -13.99
CA LEU A 132 -1.40 4.18 -12.60
C LEU A 132 -0.62 3.26 -11.65
N LEU A 133 -0.71 1.94 -11.84
CA LEU A 133 -0.03 0.95 -11.01
C LEU A 133 1.50 1.08 -11.06
N ASN A 134 2.07 1.39 -12.23
CA ASN A 134 3.50 1.64 -12.37
C ASN A 134 3.96 2.90 -11.62
N THR A 135 3.13 3.95 -11.60
CA THR A 135 3.41 5.18 -10.85
C THR A 135 3.42 4.90 -9.35
N HIS A 136 2.41 4.17 -8.85
CA HIS A 136 2.31 3.82 -7.43
C HIS A 136 3.46 2.92 -6.98
N ILE A 137 3.77 1.84 -7.72
CA ILE A 137 4.85 0.92 -7.33
C ILE A 137 6.23 1.61 -7.34
N SER A 138 6.44 2.61 -8.21
CA SER A 138 7.65 3.43 -8.20
C SER A 138 7.75 4.25 -6.91
N GLY A 139 6.66 4.92 -6.51
CA GLY A 139 6.62 5.67 -5.26
C GLY A 139 6.77 4.79 -4.01
N LEU A 140 6.20 3.59 -4.00
CA LEU A 140 6.39 2.61 -2.93
C LEU A 140 7.84 2.10 -2.83
N LYS A 141 8.54 1.94 -3.96
CA LYS A 141 9.98 1.61 -3.96
C LYS A 141 10.81 2.72 -3.32
N ILE A 142 10.52 3.98 -3.67
CA ILE A 142 11.19 5.13 -3.06
C ILE A 142 10.93 5.19 -1.56
N ALA A 143 9.67 4.97 -1.14
CA ALA A 143 9.32 4.93 0.28
C ALA A 143 10.04 3.82 1.04
N HIS A 144 10.03 2.60 0.49
CA HIS A 144 10.77 1.46 1.04
C HIS A 144 12.26 1.77 1.23
N ASP A 145 12.91 2.30 0.20
CA ASP A 145 14.36 2.55 0.25
C ASP A 145 14.72 3.65 1.24
N ALA A 146 13.87 4.68 1.38
CA ALA A 146 14.02 5.71 2.39
C ALA A 146 13.83 5.18 3.82
N ILE A 147 12.79 4.39 4.07
CA ILE A 147 12.56 3.76 5.39
C ILE A 147 13.71 2.83 5.76
N LYS A 148 14.18 2.04 4.80
CA LYS A 148 15.35 1.17 4.98
C LYS A 148 16.60 1.95 5.35
N ALA A 149 16.88 3.05 4.65
CA ALA A 149 18.03 3.91 4.96
C ALA A 149 17.92 4.53 6.37
N LEU A 150 16.73 4.97 6.77
CA LEU A 150 16.45 5.48 8.12
C LEU A 150 16.65 4.39 9.18
N ARG A 151 16.14 3.17 8.93
CA ARG A 151 16.33 2.01 9.82
C ARG A 151 17.80 1.70 10.01
N ASP A 152 18.55 1.59 8.91
CA ASP A 152 19.97 1.24 8.94
C ASP A 152 20.80 2.32 9.65
N SER A 153 20.42 3.59 9.56
CA SER A 153 21.03 4.70 10.29
C SER A 153 20.71 4.67 11.78
N SER A 154 19.47 4.36 12.16
CA SER A 154 19.04 4.26 13.57
C SER A 154 19.77 3.15 14.36
N LYS A 155 20.37 2.18 13.66
CA LYS A 155 21.20 1.13 14.25
C LYS A 155 22.63 1.58 14.58
N GLN A 156 23.14 2.62 13.92
CA GLN A 156 24.53 3.10 14.09
C GLN A 156 24.67 4.09 15.26
N GLU A 157 23.56 4.66 15.72
CA GLU A 157 23.52 5.62 16.83
C GLU A 157 23.30 4.97 18.21
N ALA A 158 23.09 3.64 18.26
CA ALA A 158 22.87 2.84 19.47
C ALA A 158 24.13 2.05 19.89
#